data_AF-A0A9Q1BP15-F1
#
_entry.id   AF-A0A9Q1BP15-F1
#
_cell.length_a   1.000
_cell.length_b   1.000
_cell.length_c   1.000
_cell.angle_alpha   90.00
_cell.angle_beta   90.00
_cell.angle_gamma   90.00
#
_symmetry.space_group_name_H-M   'P 1'
#
loop_
_entity.id
_entity.type
_entity.pdbx_description
1 polymer ?
#
loop_
_entity_poly.entity_id
_entity_poly.type
_entity_poly.pdbx_seq_one_letter_code
_entity_poly.pdbx_strand_id
1 'polypeptide(L)'
;MPIDHQCFMQPIRQKNRESEESTQGFLFFDFECRQEDVCSDDSQAFQHIPNFCVVHRVCDNCVMDNNIQNDCDSCGQREFIFKGEETLSSLCQFLLNNPNFIAIAHNMSGYDGQFILQFLNNIGLPPQNVIMNGSKLMSLELNKHCKVIDSYNFIPIPLSAFPKTFGLKELKKGYFPYLFNTKEHETYCGPYPSASFYNPGKMTTEGRKLFLDWHNSQIDKVFHMEEEMTAYCRSDVDLLRQGCIQFRKLFIEETTVDPFKECLTIASTCMRVFRRNFLKERTIAIVPHQSYNPRYKQSVKALKWLRWIEQEENIVIQHARQGGEKQIDQYRVDGFHGNNVYEFYGCVWHGCPTCRPNREACVPGSDVTMEETYHNTMFRADHFRQKGFHVHEIWECEYEKQLKSNPKMKEFTDAIEIREPLQPRDAFFGGRTNAVKLHHVVGPGEKIRYIDVCSLYPWVCKYGEFPVGHPTIITENFGNVFDYNGLIQ
;
A
#
# COMPACT_ATOMS: atom_id res chain seq x y z
N MET A 1 -16.35 -7.38 -22.66
CA MET A 1 -15.79 -6.24 -23.42
C MET A 1 -15.43 -6.72 -24.81
N PRO A 2 -15.58 -5.91 -25.88
CA PRO A 2 -15.12 -6.30 -27.20
C PRO A 2 -13.62 -6.66 -27.15
N ILE A 3 -13.22 -7.65 -27.94
CA ILE A 3 -11.85 -8.20 -27.98
C ILE A 3 -10.80 -7.12 -28.32
N ASP A 4 -11.23 -6.01 -28.93
CA ASP A 4 -10.36 -4.90 -29.36
C ASP A 4 -10.38 -3.67 -28.43
N HIS A 5 -11.03 -3.75 -27.26
CA HIS A 5 -11.04 -2.61 -26.35
C HIS A 5 -9.68 -2.39 -25.69
N GLN A 6 -9.04 -1.26 -26.01
CA GLN A 6 -7.78 -0.83 -25.42
C GLN A 6 -8.01 0.14 -24.25
N CYS A 7 -7.73 -0.33 -23.03
CA CYS A 7 -7.79 0.50 -21.82
C CYS A 7 -6.53 1.35 -21.67
N PHE A 8 -6.68 2.63 -21.32
CA PHE A 8 -5.57 3.54 -21.01
C PHE A 8 -5.82 4.25 -19.68
N MET A 9 -4.75 4.61 -18.97
CA MET A 9 -4.84 5.48 -17.80
C MET A 9 -5.47 6.82 -18.22
N GLN A 10 -6.48 7.25 -17.49
CA GLN A 10 -7.22 8.47 -17.82
C GLN A 10 -6.58 9.71 -17.17
N PRO A 11 -6.38 10.81 -17.92
CA PRO A 11 -6.09 12.11 -17.33
C PRO A 11 -7.20 12.55 -16.38
N ILE A 12 -6.84 13.33 -15.36
CA ILE A 12 -7.81 13.91 -14.43
C ILE A 12 -8.19 15.28 -14.94
N ARG A 13 -9.36 15.40 -15.55
CA ARG A 13 -9.92 16.70 -15.97
C ARG A 13 -10.42 17.45 -14.73
N GLN A 14 -10.12 18.74 -14.63
CA GLN A 14 -10.74 19.61 -13.61
C GLN A 14 -12.25 19.59 -13.84
N LYS A 15 -13.03 19.22 -12.82
CA LYS A 15 -14.48 19.46 -12.83
C LYS A 15 -14.70 20.95 -12.54
N ASN A 16 -15.56 21.60 -13.31
CA ASN A 16 -16.13 22.89 -12.92
C ASN A 16 -16.85 22.68 -11.58
N ARG A 17 -16.31 23.24 -10.50
CA ARG A 17 -16.88 23.16 -9.16
C ARG A 17 -18.02 24.16 -9.05
N GLU A 18 -19.21 23.75 -9.46
CA GLU A 18 -20.44 24.42 -9.04
C GLU A 18 -21.13 23.54 -7.97
N SER A 19 -21.40 24.16 -6.82
CA SER A 19 -22.39 23.78 -5.80
C SER A 19 -22.28 22.45 -5.03
N GLU A 20 -21.12 22.09 -4.47
CA GLU A 20 -21.07 21.12 -3.35
C GLU A 20 -20.38 21.77 -2.14
N GLU A 21 -20.93 21.56 -0.93
CA GLU A 21 -20.31 21.97 0.34
C GLU A 21 -18.84 21.54 0.34
N SER A 22 -17.92 22.50 0.30
CA SER A 22 -16.49 22.25 0.22
C SER A 22 -15.86 22.33 1.59
N THR A 23 -14.83 21.52 1.84
CA THR A 23 -13.98 21.61 3.04
C THR A 23 -13.58 23.07 3.30
N GLN A 24 -14.02 23.59 4.45
CA GLN A 24 -13.88 24.98 4.91
C GLN A 24 -12.46 25.28 5.43
N GLY A 25 -11.72 24.25 5.85
CA GLY A 25 -10.40 24.46 6.45
C GLY A 25 -9.75 23.21 7.03
N PHE A 26 -8.82 23.45 7.94
CA PHE A 26 -8.02 22.44 8.61
C PHE A 26 -8.08 22.60 10.14
N LEU A 27 -8.03 21.47 10.83
CA LEU A 27 -7.77 21.40 12.28
C LEU A 27 -6.40 20.74 12.43
N PHE A 28 -5.50 21.33 13.22
CA PHE A 28 -4.23 20.73 13.58
C PHE A 28 -4.28 20.39 15.06
N PHE A 29 -3.89 19.20 15.45
CA PHE A 29 -3.94 18.81 16.85
C PHE A 29 -2.82 17.84 17.21
N ASP A 30 -2.56 17.76 18.50
CA ASP A 30 -1.63 16.82 19.11
C ASP A 30 -2.14 16.42 20.50
N PHE A 31 -1.79 15.22 20.93
CA PHE A 31 -2.13 14.70 22.26
C PHE A 31 -0.89 14.59 23.13
N GLU A 32 -1.03 15.01 24.39
CA GLU A 32 -0.19 14.47 25.45
C GLU A 32 -0.95 13.39 26.21
N CYS A 33 -0.25 12.29 26.49
CA CYS A 33 -0.84 11.13 27.15
C CYS A 33 -0.10 10.77 28.43
N ARG A 34 -0.84 10.32 29.43
CA ARG A 34 -0.29 9.61 30.59
C ARG A 34 -0.01 8.16 30.23
N GLN A 35 0.92 7.54 30.95
CA GLN A 35 1.40 6.16 30.73
C GLN A 35 1.56 5.42 32.07
N GLU A 36 0.52 5.44 32.91
CA GLU A 36 0.56 4.88 34.28
C GLU A 36 -0.18 3.54 34.42
N ASP A 37 -1.18 3.29 33.57
CA ASP A 37 -1.98 2.07 33.62
C ASP A 37 -1.31 0.95 32.84
N VAL A 38 -1.21 -0.26 33.41
CA VAL A 38 -0.60 -1.42 32.75
C VAL A 38 -1.61 -2.03 31.77
N CYS A 39 -1.14 -2.43 30.59
CA CYS A 39 -1.98 -3.14 29.63
C CYS A 39 -2.43 -4.49 30.19
N SER A 40 -3.71 -4.84 30.01
CA SER A 40 -4.27 -6.11 30.49
C SER A 40 -3.53 -7.35 29.95
N ASP A 41 -2.98 -7.23 28.75
CA ASP A 41 -2.43 -8.35 27.97
C ASP A 41 -0.90 -8.40 28.00
N ASP A 42 -0.24 -7.37 28.52
CA ASP A 42 1.22 -7.29 28.63
C ASP A 42 1.62 -6.45 29.85
N SER A 43 2.14 -7.12 30.89
CA SER A 43 2.54 -6.48 32.14
C SER A 43 3.78 -5.59 32.01
N GLN A 44 4.45 -5.58 30.85
CA GLN A 44 5.56 -4.70 30.54
C GLN A 44 5.16 -3.50 29.67
N ALA A 45 3.92 -3.44 29.20
CA ALA A 45 3.40 -2.34 28.41
C ALA A 45 2.46 -1.46 29.24
N PHE A 46 2.54 -0.15 29.02
CA PHE A 46 1.65 0.83 29.63
C PHE A 46 0.64 1.33 28.61
N GLN A 47 -0.60 1.48 29.04
CA GLN A 47 -1.67 2.09 28.27
C GLN A 47 -1.45 3.60 28.21
N HIS A 48 -1.53 4.14 26.99
CA HIS A 48 -1.49 5.57 26.76
C HIS A 48 -2.90 6.14 26.86
N ILE A 49 -3.09 7.14 27.72
CA ILE A 49 -4.39 7.79 27.94
C ILE A 49 -4.25 9.29 27.67
N PRO A 50 -4.91 9.83 26.64
CA PRO A 50 -4.90 11.26 26.36
C PRO A 50 -5.45 12.06 27.55
N ASN A 51 -4.66 12.99 28.08
CA ASN A 51 -5.04 13.88 29.18
C ASN A 51 -4.87 15.37 28.86
N PHE A 52 -4.28 15.68 27.71
CA PHE A 52 -4.16 17.03 27.21
C PHE A 52 -4.21 17.04 25.68
N CYS A 53 -4.89 18.01 25.09
CA CYS A 53 -4.90 18.22 23.64
C CYS A 53 -5.00 19.70 23.32
N VAL A 54 -4.21 20.15 22.35
CA VAL A 54 -4.34 21.47 21.73
C VAL A 54 -4.86 21.28 20.32
N VAL A 55 -5.80 22.14 19.90
CA VAL A 55 -6.32 22.18 18.54
C VAL A 55 -6.19 23.59 17.98
N HIS A 56 -5.57 23.71 16.82
CA HIS A 56 -5.57 24.93 16.00
C HIS A 56 -6.53 24.79 14.82
N ARG A 57 -7.53 25.67 14.74
CA ARG A 57 -8.50 25.75 13.64
C ARG A 57 -8.14 26.88 12.69
N VAL A 58 -8.07 26.57 11.40
CA VAL A 58 -7.88 27.57 10.34
C VAL A 58 -8.83 27.29 9.18
N CYS A 59 -9.54 28.31 8.71
CA CYS A 59 -10.34 28.24 7.48
C CYS A 59 -9.60 28.83 6.28
N ASP A 60 -10.14 28.68 5.08
CA ASP A 60 -9.54 29.21 3.86
C ASP A 60 -9.26 30.73 3.90
N ASN A 61 -10.01 31.49 4.71
CA ASN A 61 -9.82 32.94 4.88
C ASN A 61 -8.70 33.32 5.86
N CYS A 62 -8.43 32.49 6.89
CA CYS A 62 -7.42 32.78 7.91
C CYS A 62 -6.21 31.83 7.87
N VAL A 63 -6.14 30.92 6.89
CA VAL A 63 -5.05 29.95 6.76
C VAL A 63 -3.67 30.60 6.67
N MET A 64 -3.59 31.84 6.18
CA MET A 64 -2.34 32.60 6.08
C MET A 64 -2.04 33.49 7.30
N ASP A 65 -2.99 33.64 8.23
CA ASP A 65 -2.76 34.37 9.47
C ASP A 65 -2.07 33.46 10.48
N ASN A 66 -0.83 33.81 10.82
CA ASN A 66 -0.01 33.03 11.75
C ASN A 66 -0.36 33.27 13.22
N ASN A 67 -1.10 34.32 13.56
CA ASN A 67 -1.49 34.57 14.94
C ASN A 67 -2.77 33.81 15.28
N ILE A 68 -2.62 32.60 15.83
CA ILE A 68 -3.75 31.72 16.18
C ILE A 68 -4.60 32.27 17.34
N GLN A 69 -4.10 33.25 18.11
CA GLN A 69 -4.82 33.85 19.22
C GLN A 69 -5.90 34.85 18.74
N ASN A 70 -5.81 35.31 17.49
CA ASN A 70 -6.81 36.20 16.92
C ASN A 70 -8.02 35.39 16.43
N ASP A 71 -9.22 35.77 16.83
CA ASP A 71 -10.44 35.23 16.25
C ASP A 71 -10.52 35.53 14.75
N CYS A 72 -11.11 34.61 13.99
CA CYS A 72 -11.39 34.81 12.58
C CYS A 72 -12.84 35.20 12.38
N ASP A 73 -13.12 36.23 11.58
CA ASP A 73 -14.49 36.63 11.25
C ASP A 73 -15.32 35.50 10.61
N SER A 74 -14.67 34.55 9.95
CA SER A 74 -15.33 33.43 9.25
C SER A 74 -15.47 32.16 10.08
N CYS A 75 -14.47 31.82 10.90
CA CYS A 75 -14.48 30.58 11.69
C CYS A 75 -14.40 30.80 13.20
N GLY A 76 -14.51 32.03 13.71
CA GLY A 76 -14.46 32.38 15.13
C GLY A 76 -13.13 32.01 15.79
N GLN A 77 -13.22 31.54 17.04
CA GLN A 77 -12.08 31.07 17.84
C GLN A 77 -11.24 30.03 17.10
N ARG A 78 -9.92 30.11 17.26
CA ARG A 78 -8.96 29.29 16.50
C ARG A 78 -8.05 28.42 17.36
N GLU A 79 -7.92 28.66 18.65
CA GLU A 79 -7.23 27.78 19.57
C GLU A 79 -8.21 27.17 20.57
N PHE A 80 -8.14 25.85 20.75
CA PHE A 80 -8.91 25.10 21.74
C PHE A 80 -7.97 24.22 22.53
N ILE A 81 -8.19 24.15 23.85
CA ILE A 81 -7.39 23.32 24.75
C ILE A 81 -8.35 22.44 25.54
N PHE A 82 -8.13 21.13 25.46
CA PHE A 82 -8.85 20.13 26.24
C PHE A 82 -7.90 19.55 27.28
N LYS A 83 -8.35 19.43 28.53
CA LYS A 83 -7.53 18.96 29.66
C LYS A 83 -8.33 17.98 30.51
N GLY A 84 -7.63 17.03 31.13
CA GLY A 84 -8.21 16.08 32.08
C GLY A 84 -8.70 14.79 31.43
N GLU A 85 -9.49 14.00 32.17
CA GLU A 85 -9.89 12.64 31.76
C GLU A 85 -10.82 12.62 30.53
N GLU A 86 -11.57 13.71 30.30
CA GLU A 86 -12.49 13.86 29.16
C GLU A 86 -11.81 14.46 27.92
N THR A 87 -10.48 14.47 27.85
CA THR A 87 -9.73 15.06 26.73
C THR A 87 -10.10 14.40 25.40
N LEU A 88 -10.09 13.06 25.36
CA LEU A 88 -10.38 12.30 24.14
C LEU A 88 -11.84 12.47 23.69
N SER A 89 -12.78 12.40 24.64
CA SER A 89 -14.21 12.57 24.36
C SER A 89 -14.51 13.99 23.85
N SER A 90 -13.92 15.01 24.50
CA SER A 90 -14.04 16.41 24.10
C SER A 90 -13.47 16.68 22.70
N LEU A 91 -12.30 16.12 22.37
CA LEU A 91 -11.76 16.24 21.01
C LEU A 91 -12.68 15.57 19.98
N CYS A 92 -13.08 14.32 20.22
CA CYS A 92 -13.92 13.59 19.27
C CYS A 92 -15.26 14.32 19.03
N GLN A 93 -15.88 14.84 20.09
CA GLN A 93 -17.11 15.63 19.96
C GLN A 93 -16.87 16.96 19.25
N PHE A 94 -15.72 17.60 19.47
CA PHE A 94 -15.30 18.77 18.70
C PHE A 94 -15.13 18.46 17.21
N LEU A 95 -14.49 17.34 16.85
CA LEU A 95 -14.31 16.91 15.45
C LEU A 95 -15.67 16.66 14.77
N LEU A 96 -16.60 16.00 15.47
CA LEU A 96 -17.96 15.75 14.96
C LEU A 96 -18.75 17.06 14.78
N ASN A 97 -18.53 18.05 15.64
CA ASN A 97 -19.16 19.38 15.56
C ASN A 97 -18.50 20.33 14.55
N ASN A 98 -17.38 19.94 13.92
CA ASN A 98 -16.73 20.68 12.86
C ASN A 98 -16.69 19.86 11.56
N PRO A 99 -17.86 19.50 10.98
CA PRO A 99 -17.96 18.50 9.92
C PRO A 99 -17.35 18.90 8.57
N ASN A 100 -16.92 20.15 8.40
CA ASN A 100 -16.35 20.66 7.15
C ASN A 100 -14.84 20.92 7.23
N PHE A 101 -14.15 20.39 8.24
CA PHE A 101 -12.72 20.56 8.40
C PHE A 101 -11.97 19.24 8.30
N ILE A 102 -10.77 19.28 7.71
CA ILE A 102 -9.84 18.14 7.72
C ILE A 102 -8.94 18.26 8.95
N ALA A 103 -8.99 17.29 9.85
CA ALA A 103 -8.14 17.21 11.01
C ALA A 103 -6.81 16.52 10.67
N ILE A 104 -5.70 17.09 11.12
CA ILE A 104 -4.35 16.69 10.80
C ILE A 104 -3.55 16.57 12.11
N ALA A 105 -3.03 15.37 12.36
CA ALA A 105 -2.04 15.11 13.39
C ALA A 105 -0.73 14.61 12.74
N HIS A 106 0.36 14.58 13.51
CA HIS A 106 1.66 14.12 13.02
C HIS A 106 1.95 12.70 13.50
N ASN A 107 2.13 11.77 12.57
CA ASN A 107 2.19 10.32 12.86
C ASN A 107 0.88 9.77 13.45
N MET A 108 -0.24 10.39 13.07
CA MET A 108 -1.61 9.98 13.44
C MET A 108 -1.85 8.49 13.20
N SER A 109 -1.33 7.96 12.08
CA SER A 109 -1.59 6.59 11.66
C SER A 109 -0.99 5.53 12.58
N GLY A 110 0.05 5.89 13.33
CA GLY A 110 0.72 5.02 14.30
C GLY A 110 0.35 5.31 15.76
N TYR A 111 -0.40 6.38 16.04
CA TYR A 111 -0.64 6.83 17.42
C TYR A 111 -2.05 7.42 17.60
N ASP A 112 -2.26 8.71 17.32
CA ASP A 112 -3.49 9.46 17.68
C ASP A 112 -4.77 8.85 17.12
N GLY A 113 -4.69 8.33 15.88
CA GLY A 113 -5.82 7.73 15.20
C GLY A 113 -6.40 6.52 15.92
N GLN A 114 -5.57 5.81 16.70
CA GLN A 114 -6.01 4.62 17.45
C GLN A 114 -7.00 5.02 18.55
N PHE A 115 -6.71 6.10 19.29
CA PHE A 115 -7.60 6.61 20.34
C PHE A 115 -8.92 7.09 19.75
N ILE A 116 -8.87 7.83 18.63
CA ILE A 116 -10.06 8.37 17.96
C ILE A 116 -10.94 7.23 17.45
N LEU A 117 -10.36 6.24 16.75
CA LEU A 117 -11.11 5.10 16.24
C LEU A 117 -11.74 4.28 17.37
N GLN A 118 -10.99 4.03 18.45
CA GLN A 118 -11.49 3.30 19.62
C GLN A 118 -12.67 4.03 20.26
N PHE A 119 -12.55 5.33 20.52
CA PHE A 119 -13.62 6.12 21.12
C PHE A 119 -14.89 6.11 20.27
N LEU A 120 -14.76 6.38 18.96
CA LEU A 120 -15.89 6.42 18.03
C LEU A 120 -16.64 5.08 17.94
N ASN A 121 -15.90 3.96 17.95
CA ASN A 121 -16.50 2.63 18.01
C ASN A 121 -17.26 2.40 19.33
N ASN A 122 -16.68 2.82 20.46
CA ASN A 122 -17.28 2.62 21.78
C ASN A 122 -18.60 3.39 21.97
N ILE A 123 -18.73 4.57 21.36
CA ILE A 123 -19.96 5.37 21.43
C ILE A 123 -20.98 5.00 20.32
N GLY A 124 -20.71 3.97 19.51
CA GLY A 124 -21.59 3.53 18.44
C GLY A 124 -21.64 4.46 17.22
N LEU A 125 -20.61 5.28 17.01
CA LEU A 125 -20.47 6.19 15.86
C LEU A 125 -19.18 5.91 15.08
N PRO A 126 -19.02 4.70 14.50
CA PRO A 126 -17.81 4.36 13.75
C PRO A 126 -17.62 5.29 12.53
N PRO A 127 -16.37 5.57 12.10
CA PRO A 127 -16.11 6.30 10.86
C PRO A 127 -16.82 5.66 9.66
N GLN A 128 -17.31 6.47 8.73
CA GLN A 128 -17.95 6.02 7.49
C GLN A 128 -17.00 5.22 6.60
N ASN A 129 -15.72 5.57 6.65
CA ASN A 129 -14.67 4.89 5.91
C ASN A 129 -13.36 4.95 6.70
N VAL A 130 -12.62 3.84 6.68
CA VAL A 130 -11.31 3.70 7.33
C VAL A 130 -10.33 3.18 6.30
N ILE A 131 -9.28 3.96 6.03
CA ILE A 131 -8.22 3.56 5.09
C ILE A 131 -6.99 3.15 5.89
N MET A 132 -6.52 1.92 5.68
CA MET A 132 -5.41 1.33 6.41
C MET A 132 -4.25 0.95 5.49
N ASN A 133 -3.04 0.94 6.03
CA ASN A 133 -1.85 0.32 5.43
C ASN A 133 -1.24 -0.66 6.42
N GLY A 134 -1.54 -1.95 6.26
CA GLY A 134 -1.32 -2.93 7.33
C GLY A 134 -2.11 -2.53 8.57
N SER A 135 -1.44 -2.39 9.71
CA SER A 135 -2.05 -1.94 10.98
C SER A 135 -2.14 -0.42 11.15
N LYS A 136 -1.58 0.38 10.23
CA LYS A 136 -1.56 1.84 10.34
C LYS A 136 -2.84 2.48 9.78
N LEU A 137 -3.43 3.42 10.53
CA LEU A 137 -4.65 4.14 10.16
C LEU A 137 -4.34 5.37 9.29
N MET A 138 -4.34 5.21 7.98
CA MET A 138 -3.97 6.29 7.04
C MET A 138 -4.99 7.44 7.04
N SER A 139 -6.28 7.14 7.22
CA SER A 139 -7.36 8.12 7.27
C SER A 139 -8.57 7.56 8.00
N LEU A 140 -9.24 8.41 8.78
CA LEU A 140 -10.56 8.17 9.36
C LEU A 140 -11.55 9.18 8.75
N GLU A 141 -12.57 8.71 8.04
CA GLU A 141 -13.60 9.57 7.45
C GLU A 141 -14.81 9.61 8.39
N LEU A 142 -14.96 10.70 9.14
CA LEU A 142 -16.08 10.87 10.07
C LEU A 142 -17.36 11.19 9.31
N ASN A 143 -17.25 11.96 8.22
CA ASN A 143 -18.27 12.17 7.21
C ASN A 143 -17.60 12.61 5.89
N LYS A 144 -18.40 12.85 4.83
CA LYS A 144 -17.92 13.26 3.49
C LYS A 144 -16.93 14.44 3.50
N HIS A 145 -17.03 15.35 4.46
CA HIS A 145 -16.26 16.61 4.53
C HIS A 145 -15.35 16.73 5.77
N CYS A 146 -15.42 15.79 6.72
CA CYS A 146 -14.55 15.71 7.90
C CYS A 146 -13.75 14.42 7.89
N LYS A 147 -12.42 14.56 7.78
CA LYS A 147 -11.46 13.46 7.75
C LYS A 147 -10.35 13.75 8.74
N VAL A 148 -9.90 12.72 9.43
CA VAL A 148 -8.66 12.75 10.22
C VAL A 148 -7.58 12.09 9.38
N ILE A 149 -6.52 12.83 9.06
CA ILE A 149 -5.41 12.39 8.20
C ILE A 149 -4.06 12.59 8.90
N ASP A 150 -3.06 11.84 8.43
CA ASP A 150 -1.70 11.90 8.95
C ASP A 150 -0.80 12.77 8.09
N SER A 151 -0.23 13.84 8.66
CA SER A 151 0.75 14.68 7.96
C SER A 151 2.03 13.93 7.58
N TYR A 152 2.40 12.87 8.32
CA TYR A 152 3.60 12.06 8.05
C TYR A 152 3.52 11.33 6.70
N ASN A 153 2.31 11.07 6.20
CA ASN A 153 2.08 10.51 4.87
C ASN A 153 2.47 11.46 3.73
N PHE A 154 2.63 12.75 4.05
CA PHE A 154 3.05 13.80 3.12
C PHE A 154 4.47 14.29 3.40
N ILE A 155 4.80 14.44 4.69
CA ILE A 155 6.02 15.04 5.20
C ILE A 155 6.69 14.02 6.13
N PRO A 156 7.42 13.02 5.60
CA PRO A 156 7.93 11.87 6.37
C PRO A 156 9.24 12.21 7.11
N ILE A 157 9.22 13.30 7.88
CA ILE A 157 10.31 13.76 8.74
C ILE A 157 9.74 14.09 10.12
N PRO A 158 10.53 14.00 11.20
CA PRO A 158 10.04 14.35 12.53
C PRO A 158 9.68 15.84 12.62
N LEU A 159 8.71 16.16 13.49
CA LEU A 159 8.25 17.53 13.73
C LEU A 159 9.39 18.49 14.12
N SER A 160 10.37 18.01 14.89
CA SER A 160 11.57 18.76 15.26
C SER A 160 12.45 19.21 14.07
N ALA A 161 12.28 18.60 12.89
CA ALA A 161 12.95 19.02 11.66
C ALA A 161 12.18 20.08 10.87
N PHE A 162 10.91 20.37 11.21
CA PHE A 162 10.08 21.35 10.50
C PHE A 162 10.66 22.78 10.52
N PRO A 163 11.20 23.30 11.65
CA PRO A 163 11.80 24.64 11.68
C PRO A 163 12.88 24.83 10.62
N LYS A 164 13.80 23.87 10.51
CA LYS A 164 14.88 23.92 9.51
C LYS A 164 14.37 23.70 8.09
N THR A 165 13.41 22.80 7.90
CA THR A 165 12.90 22.41 6.58
C THR A 165 12.06 23.50 5.93
N PHE A 166 11.22 24.18 6.72
CA PHE A 166 10.27 25.19 6.22
C PHE A 166 10.66 26.63 6.60
N GLY A 167 11.79 26.83 7.28
CA GLY A 167 12.25 28.15 7.71
C GLY A 167 11.37 28.77 8.80
N LEU A 168 10.84 27.95 9.71
CA LEU A 168 9.89 28.37 10.74
C LEU A 168 10.61 28.73 12.04
N LYS A 169 9.97 29.59 12.84
CA LYS A 169 10.40 29.91 14.20
C LYS A 169 9.55 29.12 15.18
N GLU A 170 10.20 28.22 15.90
CA GLU A 170 9.59 27.45 17.00
C GLU A 170 9.25 28.35 18.19
N LEU A 171 8.03 28.21 18.72
CA LEU A 171 7.54 29.00 19.85
C LEU A 171 8.28 28.66 21.14
N LYS A 172 8.46 27.36 21.41
CA LYS A 172 9.16 26.85 22.59
C LYS A 172 10.20 25.81 22.19
N LYS A 173 11.47 26.15 22.41
CA LYS A 173 12.58 25.19 22.30
C LYS A 173 12.75 24.44 23.62
N GLY A 174 12.81 23.12 23.57
CA GLY A 174 13.10 22.32 24.76
C GLY A 174 12.59 20.89 24.65
N TYR A 175 12.49 20.23 25.79
CA TYR A 175 12.02 18.86 25.91
C TYR A 175 10.93 18.79 26.98
N PHE A 176 9.97 17.89 26.80
CA PHE A 176 8.91 17.63 27.78
C PHE A 176 9.14 16.29 28.49
N PRO A 177 9.00 16.22 29.83
CA PRO A 177 9.18 14.99 30.60
C PRO A 177 7.93 14.10 30.50
N TYR A 178 7.71 13.44 29.38
CA TYR A 178 6.48 12.68 29.13
C TYR A 178 6.24 11.52 30.12
N LEU A 179 7.28 10.95 30.74
CA LEU A 179 7.09 9.94 31.80
C LEU A 179 6.73 10.56 33.16
N PHE A 180 6.84 11.88 33.30
CA PHE A 180 6.39 12.64 34.47
C PHE A 180 4.93 13.09 34.34
N ASN A 181 4.32 12.92 33.17
CA ASN A 181 2.90 13.15 32.94
C ASN A 181 2.06 12.03 33.58
N THR A 182 1.74 12.21 34.86
CA THR A 182 0.96 11.28 35.69
C THR A 182 -0.07 12.05 36.50
N LYS A 183 -1.12 11.37 37.00
CA LYS A 183 -2.13 12.00 37.88
C LYS A 183 -1.54 12.69 39.10
N GLU A 184 -0.51 12.10 39.70
CA GLU A 184 0.17 12.66 40.89
C GLU A 184 0.84 14.00 40.61
N HIS A 185 1.38 14.20 39.40
CA HIS A 185 2.16 15.39 39.06
C HIS A 185 1.36 16.48 38.34
N GLU A 186 0.04 16.34 38.14
CA GLU A 186 -0.77 17.29 37.36
C GLU A 186 -0.67 18.73 37.86
N THR A 187 -0.60 18.92 39.18
CA THR A 187 -0.47 20.23 39.84
C THR A 187 0.96 20.51 40.32
N TYR A 188 1.94 19.73 39.86
CA TYR A 188 3.32 19.84 40.32
C TYR A 188 3.92 21.21 39.99
N CYS A 189 4.53 21.80 41.02
CA CYS A 189 5.31 23.02 40.97
C CYS A 189 6.56 22.82 41.84
N GLY A 190 7.72 22.76 41.21
CA GLY A 190 8.97 22.43 41.91
C GLY A 190 10.17 22.40 40.97
N PRO A 191 11.30 21.79 41.39
CA PRO A 191 12.47 21.62 40.52
C PRO A 191 12.15 20.86 39.22
N TYR A 192 12.95 21.06 38.17
CA TYR A 192 12.81 20.28 36.93
C TYR A 192 12.93 18.77 37.20
N PRO A 193 12.08 17.92 36.57
CA PRO A 193 12.15 16.47 36.74
C PRO A 193 13.51 15.89 36.35
N SER A 194 13.88 14.77 36.97
CA SER A 194 15.13 14.09 36.64
C SER A 194 15.19 13.67 35.17
N ALA A 195 16.39 13.55 34.63
CA ALA A 195 16.61 13.21 33.22
C ALA A 195 15.96 11.89 32.78
N SER A 196 15.72 10.94 33.71
CA SER A 196 15.04 9.67 33.40
C SER A 196 13.62 9.87 32.90
N PHE A 197 12.92 10.93 33.33
CA PHE A 197 11.54 11.19 32.92
C PHE A 197 11.38 11.67 31.46
N TYR A 198 12.50 11.99 30.80
CA TYR A 198 12.55 12.39 29.38
C TYR A 198 12.96 11.23 28.46
N ASN A 199 13.27 10.06 29.03
CA ASN A 199 13.70 8.85 28.32
C ASN A 199 14.87 9.06 27.33
N PRO A 200 16.04 9.51 27.81
CA PRO A 200 17.21 9.76 26.97
C PRO A 200 17.74 8.50 26.26
N GLY A 201 17.29 7.31 26.67
CA GLY A 201 17.65 6.04 26.03
C GLY A 201 17.07 5.86 24.61
N LYS A 202 15.96 6.55 24.28
CA LYS A 202 15.37 6.55 22.94
C LYS A 202 15.91 7.65 22.02
N MET A 203 16.75 8.55 22.54
CA MET A 203 17.35 9.64 21.75
C MET A 203 18.58 9.15 20.97
N THR A 204 18.87 9.80 19.84
CA THR A 204 20.15 9.59 19.14
C THR A 204 21.31 10.08 20.00
N THR A 205 22.53 9.62 19.73
CA THR A 205 23.72 10.03 20.49
C THR A 205 23.90 11.55 20.51
N GLU A 206 23.70 12.21 19.37
CA GLU A 206 23.77 13.67 19.25
C GLU A 206 22.60 14.36 19.96
N GLY A 207 21.37 13.87 19.75
CA GLY A 207 20.17 14.43 20.41
C GLY A 207 20.23 14.31 21.93
N ARG A 208 20.77 13.21 22.45
CA ARG A 208 20.97 12.99 23.89
C ARG A 208 21.97 13.99 24.48
N LYS A 209 23.03 14.34 23.75
CA LYS A 209 23.99 15.35 24.20
C LYS A 209 23.32 16.72 24.32
N LEU A 210 22.60 17.14 23.28
CA LEU A 210 21.85 18.41 23.29
C LEU A 210 20.81 18.45 24.42
N PHE A 211 20.11 17.34 24.66
CA PHE A 211 19.17 17.20 25.77
C PHE A 211 19.85 17.39 27.13
N LEU A 212 20.97 16.71 27.39
CA LEU A 212 21.66 16.81 28.68
C LEU A 212 22.21 18.23 28.92
N ASP A 213 22.75 18.87 27.90
CA ASP A 213 23.20 20.27 27.98
C ASP A 213 22.02 21.20 28.31
N TRP A 214 20.88 21.01 27.65
CA TRP A 214 19.64 21.75 27.95
C TRP A 214 19.12 21.47 29.36
N HIS A 215 19.07 20.20 29.80
CA HIS A 215 18.53 19.79 31.10
C HIS A 215 19.36 20.35 32.26
N ASN A 216 20.69 20.28 32.16
CA ASN A 216 21.59 20.89 33.14
C ASN A 216 21.37 22.41 33.26
N SER A 217 20.99 23.09 32.17
CA SER A 217 20.68 24.53 32.20
C SER A 217 19.34 24.89 32.86
N GLN A 218 18.52 23.90 33.23
CA GLN A 218 17.25 24.11 33.93
C GLN A 218 17.33 23.88 35.45
N ILE A 219 18.49 23.49 35.99
CA ILE A 219 18.60 22.99 37.38
C ILE A 219 18.14 23.99 38.46
N ASP A 220 18.32 25.28 38.23
CA ASP A 220 17.95 26.36 39.15
C ASP A 220 16.56 26.97 38.87
N LYS A 221 15.80 26.39 37.92
CA LYS A 221 14.49 26.89 37.52
C LYS A 221 13.36 26.07 38.13
N VAL A 222 12.20 26.71 38.23
CA VAL A 222 10.96 26.07 38.68
C VAL A 222 10.23 25.53 37.46
N PHE A 223 9.87 24.26 37.51
CA PHE A 223 9.03 23.56 36.57
C PHE A 223 7.57 23.61 37.05
N HIS A 224 6.71 24.18 36.23
CA HIS A 224 5.26 24.24 36.42
C HIS A 224 4.61 23.28 35.44
N MET A 225 4.10 22.13 35.90
CA MET A 225 3.63 21.06 35.01
C MET A 225 2.57 21.55 34.00
N GLU A 226 1.55 22.27 34.47
CA GLU A 226 0.47 22.75 33.61
C GLU A 226 0.96 23.77 32.56
N GLU A 227 1.79 24.73 32.96
CA GLU A 227 2.31 25.76 32.05
C GLU A 227 3.26 25.15 31.02
N GLU A 228 4.12 24.23 31.47
CA GLU A 228 5.12 23.59 30.62
C GLU A 228 4.47 22.67 29.59
N MET A 229 3.48 21.87 29.99
CA MET A 229 2.68 21.01 29.11
C MET A 229 1.88 21.83 28.10
N THR A 230 1.21 22.88 28.57
CA THR A 230 0.45 23.79 27.69
C THR A 230 1.35 24.44 26.65
N ALA A 231 2.51 24.98 27.08
CA ALA A 231 3.42 25.66 26.17
C ALA A 231 4.12 24.70 25.20
N TYR A 232 4.40 23.45 25.62
CA TYR A 232 5.01 22.43 24.77
C TYR A 232 4.04 21.96 23.68
N CYS A 233 2.86 21.46 24.06
CA CYS A 233 1.87 20.97 23.11
C CYS A 233 1.39 22.08 22.14
N ARG A 234 1.22 23.32 22.62
CA ARG A 234 0.95 24.48 21.76
C ARG A 234 2.06 24.72 20.73
N SER A 235 3.32 24.58 21.13
CA SER A 235 4.47 24.74 20.21
C SER A 235 4.46 23.67 19.12
N ASP A 236 4.19 22.41 19.49
CA ASP A 236 4.14 21.29 18.54
C ASP A 236 2.97 21.46 17.54
N VAL A 237 1.77 21.78 18.02
CA VAL A 237 0.61 22.05 17.14
C VAL A 237 0.83 23.28 16.26
N ASP A 238 1.52 24.31 16.75
CA ASP A 238 1.86 25.48 15.95
C ASP A 238 2.88 25.14 14.85
N LEU A 239 3.94 24.38 15.16
CA LEU A 239 4.90 23.88 14.19
C LEU A 239 4.22 23.01 13.12
N LEU A 240 3.34 22.11 13.55
CA LEU A 240 2.59 21.23 12.66
C LEU A 240 1.74 22.05 11.69
N ARG A 241 0.95 22.99 12.22
CA ARG A 241 0.10 23.91 11.45
C ARG A 241 0.94 24.68 10.43
N GLN A 242 1.98 25.39 10.88
CA GLN A 242 2.80 26.23 10.01
C GLN A 242 3.52 25.40 8.93
N GLY A 243 4.10 24.26 9.29
CA GLY A 243 4.78 23.38 8.33
C GLY A 243 3.84 22.78 7.30
N CYS A 244 2.66 22.30 7.71
CA CYS A 244 1.66 21.79 6.79
C CYS A 244 1.14 22.89 5.85
N ILE A 245 0.85 24.09 6.36
CA ILE A 245 0.37 25.22 5.54
C ILE A 245 1.45 25.64 4.54
N GLN A 246 2.71 25.73 4.95
CA GLN A 246 3.82 26.08 4.07
C GLN A 246 4.03 25.01 3.00
N PHE A 247 4.02 23.72 3.37
CA PHE A 247 4.08 22.60 2.43
C PHE A 247 2.94 22.66 1.41
N ARG A 248 1.70 22.84 1.88
CA ARG A 248 0.50 22.96 1.03
C ARG A 248 0.61 24.13 0.06
N LYS A 249 1.04 25.29 0.55
CA LYS A 249 1.23 26.50 -0.27
C LYS A 249 2.18 26.22 -1.43
N LEU A 250 3.38 25.73 -1.13
CA LEU A 250 4.40 25.40 -2.14
C LEU A 250 3.86 24.39 -3.17
N PHE A 251 3.14 23.36 -2.72
CA PHE A 251 2.58 22.36 -3.62
C PHE A 251 1.51 22.93 -4.56
N ILE A 252 0.60 23.77 -4.05
CA ILE A 252 -0.47 24.36 -4.85
C ILE A 252 0.12 25.36 -5.86
N GLU A 253 1.07 26.20 -5.44
CA GLU A 253 1.74 27.18 -6.30
C GLU A 253 2.45 26.50 -7.49
N GLU A 254 3.13 25.38 -7.25
CA GLU A 254 3.88 24.66 -8.28
C GLU A 254 3.00 23.72 -9.14
N THR A 255 1.88 23.22 -8.63
CA THR A 255 1.18 22.08 -9.26
C THR A 255 -0.33 22.23 -9.45
N THR A 256 -0.99 23.21 -8.83
CA THR A 256 -2.47 23.36 -8.80
C THR A 256 -3.25 22.23 -8.11
N VAL A 257 -2.57 21.29 -7.45
CA VAL A 257 -3.18 20.22 -6.66
C VAL A 257 -3.08 20.56 -5.18
N ASP A 258 -4.20 20.49 -4.48
CA ASP A 258 -4.20 20.60 -3.01
C ASP A 258 -3.89 19.22 -2.39
N PRO A 259 -2.72 19.04 -1.74
CA PRO A 259 -2.30 17.74 -1.24
C PRO A 259 -3.25 17.18 -0.18
N PHE A 260 -3.77 18.02 0.70
CA PHE A 260 -4.59 17.56 1.84
C PHE A 260 -6.07 17.45 1.49
N LYS A 261 -6.59 18.31 0.61
CA LYS A 261 -8.01 18.24 0.20
C LYS A 261 -8.27 17.16 -0.86
N GLU A 262 -7.27 16.78 -1.66
CA GLU A 262 -7.47 15.89 -2.81
C GLU A 262 -6.81 14.52 -2.72
N CYS A 263 -5.90 14.32 -1.76
CA CYS A 263 -5.05 13.13 -1.65
C CYS A 263 -4.83 12.74 -0.17
N LEU A 264 -4.22 11.58 0.05
CA LEU A 264 -3.92 11.05 1.40
C LEU A 264 -2.42 10.85 1.66
N THR A 265 -1.60 10.93 0.61
CA THR A 265 -0.17 10.69 0.67
C THR A 265 0.57 11.58 -0.33
N ILE A 266 1.87 11.80 -0.12
CA ILE A 266 2.73 12.46 -1.11
C ILE A 266 2.72 11.72 -2.46
N ALA A 267 2.78 10.38 -2.45
CA ALA A 267 2.79 9.58 -3.67
C ALA A 267 1.48 9.73 -4.47
N SER A 268 0.32 9.73 -3.78
CA SER A 268 -0.97 9.96 -4.42
C SER A 268 -1.10 11.40 -4.94
N THR A 269 -0.53 12.38 -4.23
CA THR A 269 -0.44 13.78 -4.68
C THR A 269 0.37 13.87 -5.97
N CYS A 270 1.59 13.33 -6.00
CA CYS A 270 2.45 13.32 -7.19
C CYS A 270 1.79 12.61 -8.38
N MET A 271 1.12 11.47 -8.14
CA MET A 271 0.37 10.77 -9.19
C MET A 271 -0.80 11.62 -9.70
N ARG A 272 -1.49 12.35 -8.84
CA ARG A 272 -2.57 13.26 -9.23
C ARG A 272 -2.05 14.44 -10.05
N VAL A 273 -0.92 15.03 -9.64
CA VAL A 273 -0.20 16.06 -10.40
C VAL A 273 0.17 15.53 -11.79
N PHE A 274 0.78 14.35 -11.88
CA PHE A 274 1.09 13.70 -13.14
C PHE A 274 -0.15 13.54 -14.02
N ARG A 275 -1.21 12.95 -13.48
CA ARG A 275 -2.46 12.68 -14.23
C ARG A 275 -3.23 13.93 -14.64
N ARG A 276 -3.12 15.02 -13.88
CA ARG A 276 -3.81 16.29 -14.18
C ARG A 276 -3.02 17.15 -15.17
N ASN A 277 -1.70 17.27 -14.95
CA ASN A 277 -0.90 18.29 -15.62
C ASN A 277 -0.04 17.73 -16.77
N PHE A 278 0.29 16.44 -16.74
CA PHE A 278 1.33 15.87 -17.62
C PHE A 278 0.86 14.66 -18.44
N LEU A 279 -0.11 13.89 -17.94
CA LEU A 279 -0.59 12.69 -18.63
C LEU A 279 -1.36 13.07 -19.89
N LYS A 280 -0.76 12.75 -21.05
CA LYS A 280 -1.44 12.82 -22.34
C LYS A 280 -2.42 11.67 -22.50
N GLU A 281 -3.50 11.89 -23.22
CA GLU A 281 -4.48 10.84 -23.52
C GLU A 281 -3.81 9.69 -24.30
N ARG A 282 -4.23 8.45 -24.00
CA ARG A 282 -3.85 7.23 -24.72
C ARG A 282 -2.34 6.91 -24.72
N THR A 283 -1.56 7.37 -23.74
CA THR A 283 -0.11 7.08 -23.66
C THR A 283 0.26 5.96 -22.71
N ILE A 284 -0.41 5.81 -21.57
CA ILE A 284 -0.14 4.72 -20.61
C ILE A 284 -1.21 3.66 -20.76
N ALA A 285 -0.86 2.53 -21.39
CA ALA A 285 -1.76 1.40 -21.52
C ALA A 285 -1.99 0.70 -20.17
N ILE A 286 -3.24 0.28 -19.95
CA ILE A 286 -3.58 -0.59 -18.82
C ILE A 286 -3.53 -2.02 -19.34
N VAL A 287 -2.58 -2.81 -18.82
CA VAL A 287 -2.40 -4.22 -19.19
C VAL A 287 -3.67 -5.01 -18.86
N PRO A 288 -4.30 -5.70 -19.84
CA PRO A 288 -5.49 -6.51 -19.62
C PRO A 288 -5.27 -7.56 -18.51
N HIS A 289 -6.34 -7.89 -17.77
CA HIS A 289 -6.27 -8.87 -16.67
C HIS A 289 -5.77 -10.25 -17.12
N GLN A 290 -6.07 -10.65 -18.36
CA GLN A 290 -5.62 -11.92 -18.93
C GLN A 290 -4.33 -11.80 -19.77
N SER A 291 -3.54 -10.74 -19.57
CA SER A 291 -2.40 -10.37 -20.43
C SER A 291 -2.83 -10.01 -21.86
N TYR A 292 -1.85 -9.65 -22.69
CA TYR A 292 -2.01 -9.39 -24.12
C TYR A 292 -2.24 -10.67 -24.93
N ASN A 293 -1.99 -11.84 -24.34
CA ASN A 293 -2.22 -13.11 -24.99
C ASN A 293 -3.05 -14.07 -24.09
N PRO A 294 -4.37 -13.85 -23.96
CA PRO A 294 -5.23 -14.69 -23.12
C PRO A 294 -5.35 -16.14 -23.64
N ARG A 295 -5.00 -16.36 -24.91
CA ARG A 295 -5.20 -17.64 -25.63
C ARG A 295 -4.11 -18.70 -25.37
N TYR A 296 -3.10 -18.41 -24.55
CA TYR A 296 -1.97 -19.32 -24.28
C TYR A 296 -1.71 -19.51 -22.78
N LYS A 297 -2.78 -19.63 -21.98
CA LYS A 297 -2.65 -20.02 -20.57
C LYS A 297 -2.56 -21.55 -20.47
N GLN A 298 -1.44 -22.11 -20.89
CA GLN A 298 -1.23 -23.56 -20.79
C GLN A 298 -0.62 -23.93 -19.44
N SER A 299 -1.22 -24.93 -18.78
CA SER A 299 -0.73 -25.43 -17.50
C SER A 299 0.64 -26.12 -17.67
N VAL A 300 1.63 -25.72 -16.86
CA VAL A 300 2.93 -26.40 -16.79
C VAL A 300 2.75 -27.89 -16.46
N LYS A 301 1.81 -28.22 -15.58
CA LYS A 301 1.50 -29.63 -15.23
C LYS A 301 0.95 -30.39 -16.43
N ALA A 302 0.06 -29.77 -17.21
CA ALA A 302 -0.49 -30.38 -18.44
C ALA A 302 0.63 -30.66 -19.45
N LEU A 303 1.53 -29.71 -19.69
CA LEU A 303 2.65 -29.91 -20.61
C LEU A 303 3.60 -31.02 -20.15
N LYS A 304 3.93 -31.07 -18.85
CA LYS A 304 4.78 -32.14 -18.29
C LYS A 304 4.10 -33.51 -18.43
N TRP A 305 2.79 -33.59 -18.23
CA TRP A 305 2.02 -34.80 -18.44
C TRP A 305 2.04 -35.26 -19.91
N LEU A 306 1.80 -34.35 -20.86
CA LEU A 306 1.86 -34.69 -22.29
C LEU A 306 3.25 -35.17 -22.72
N ARG A 307 4.32 -34.51 -22.25
CA ARG A 307 5.71 -34.95 -22.50
C ARG A 307 5.98 -36.36 -21.95
N TRP A 308 5.39 -36.70 -20.81
CA TRP A 308 5.52 -38.04 -20.24
C TRP A 308 4.83 -39.09 -21.12
N ILE A 309 3.64 -38.79 -21.65
CA ILE A 309 2.94 -39.67 -22.60
C ILE A 309 3.74 -39.84 -23.89
N GLU A 310 4.27 -38.76 -24.47
CA GLU A 310 5.14 -38.83 -25.65
C GLU A 310 6.31 -39.81 -25.45
N GLN A 311 6.93 -39.77 -24.26
CA GLN A 311 8.03 -40.65 -23.89
C GLN A 311 7.61 -42.11 -23.72
N GLU A 312 6.51 -42.37 -23.01
CA GLU A 312 6.03 -43.74 -22.74
C GLU A 312 5.47 -44.43 -23.98
N GLU A 313 4.72 -43.70 -24.81
CA GLU A 313 4.07 -44.24 -26.02
C GLU A 313 4.92 -44.09 -27.28
N ASN A 314 6.05 -43.36 -27.19
CA ASN A 314 6.92 -43.03 -28.32
C ASN A 314 6.16 -42.37 -29.48
N ILE A 315 5.35 -41.36 -29.15
CA ILE A 315 4.54 -40.56 -30.07
C ILE A 315 4.92 -39.08 -30.01
N VAL A 316 4.47 -38.31 -30.99
CA VAL A 316 4.65 -36.85 -31.05
C VAL A 316 3.27 -36.20 -30.92
N ILE A 317 3.02 -35.54 -29.80
CA ILE A 317 1.74 -34.89 -29.50
C ILE A 317 1.81 -33.44 -29.96
N GLN A 318 0.81 -33.01 -30.72
CA GLN A 318 0.60 -31.60 -31.03
C GLN A 318 0.04 -30.90 -29.79
N HIS A 319 0.69 -29.84 -29.31
CA HIS A 319 0.24 -29.04 -28.16
C HIS A 319 0.76 -27.59 -28.25
N ALA A 320 0.44 -26.74 -27.27
CA ALA A 320 0.74 -25.30 -27.30
C ALA A 320 2.20 -24.91 -27.62
N ARG A 321 3.18 -25.77 -27.28
CA ARG A 321 4.62 -25.53 -27.52
C ARG A 321 5.20 -26.40 -28.65
N GLN A 322 4.36 -27.16 -29.35
CA GLN A 322 4.77 -28.09 -30.39
C GLN A 322 3.70 -28.14 -31.48
N GLY A 323 3.80 -27.23 -32.45
CA GLY A 323 2.82 -27.09 -33.55
C GLY A 323 1.54 -26.32 -33.18
N GLY A 324 1.43 -25.80 -31.96
CA GLY A 324 0.25 -25.08 -31.46
C GLY A 324 -0.90 -26.03 -31.10
N GLU A 325 -1.85 -25.56 -30.29
CA GLU A 325 -3.03 -26.38 -29.92
C GLU A 325 -3.93 -26.65 -31.12
N LYS A 326 -4.39 -27.89 -31.24
CA LYS A 326 -5.37 -28.26 -32.25
C LYS A 326 -6.73 -27.68 -31.87
N GLN A 327 -7.35 -26.97 -32.81
CA GLN A 327 -8.73 -26.52 -32.67
C GLN A 327 -9.69 -27.57 -33.25
N ILE A 328 -10.68 -27.94 -32.43
CA ILE A 328 -11.81 -28.82 -32.79
C ILE A 328 -13.08 -28.02 -32.47
N ASP A 329 -13.77 -27.56 -33.52
CA ASP A 329 -14.87 -26.59 -33.43
C ASP A 329 -14.49 -25.32 -32.64
N GLN A 330 -15.24 -25.00 -31.59
CA GLN A 330 -14.98 -23.88 -30.69
C GLN A 330 -13.91 -24.17 -29.62
N TYR A 331 -13.43 -25.41 -29.48
CA TYR A 331 -12.51 -25.80 -28.42
C TYR A 331 -11.08 -26.00 -28.91
N ARG A 332 -10.11 -25.63 -28.07
CA ARG A 332 -8.70 -25.98 -28.24
C ARG A 332 -8.32 -27.02 -27.21
N VAL A 333 -7.76 -28.13 -27.66
CA VAL A 333 -7.40 -29.26 -26.79
C VAL A 333 -5.97 -29.15 -26.30
N ASP A 334 -5.69 -29.67 -25.09
CA ASP A 334 -4.34 -29.60 -24.51
C ASP A 334 -3.30 -30.37 -25.34
N GLY A 335 -3.67 -31.55 -25.85
CA GLY A 335 -2.84 -32.38 -26.71
C GLY A 335 -3.63 -33.12 -27.79
N PHE A 336 -3.03 -33.32 -28.97
CA PHE A 336 -3.64 -34.03 -30.09
C PHE A 336 -2.64 -34.93 -30.83
N HIS A 337 -3.00 -36.18 -31.09
CA HIS A 337 -2.19 -37.10 -31.91
C HIS A 337 -3.08 -38.10 -32.66
N GLY A 338 -3.07 -38.04 -34.00
CA GLY A 338 -3.90 -38.94 -34.84
C GLY A 338 -5.39 -38.73 -34.59
N ASN A 339 -6.04 -39.70 -33.93
CA ASN A 339 -7.44 -39.62 -33.50
C ASN A 339 -7.60 -39.50 -31.97
N ASN A 340 -6.51 -39.22 -31.25
CA ASN A 340 -6.49 -39.07 -29.79
C ASN A 340 -6.50 -37.60 -29.39
N VAL A 341 -7.32 -37.29 -28.40
CA VAL A 341 -7.39 -35.99 -27.71
C VAL A 341 -6.94 -36.21 -26.27
N TYR A 342 -6.01 -35.40 -25.79
CA TYR A 342 -5.52 -35.43 -24.42
C TYR A 342 -5.98 -34.17 -23.69
N GLU A 343 -6.62 -34.32 -22.53
CA GLU A 343 -7.19 -33.22 -21.73
C GLU A 343 -6.73 -33.31 -20.27
N PHE A 344 -6.19 -32.22 -19.74
CA PHE A 344 -5.71 -32.10 -18.36
C PHE A 344 -6.63 -31.18 -17.55
N TYR A 345 -7.35 -31.77 -16.59
CA TYR A 345 -8.31 -31.03 -15.79
C TYR A 345 -7.70 -30.51 -14.50
N GLY A 346 -7.27 -29.24 -14.51
CA GLY A 346 -6.95 -28.48 -13.31
C GLY A 346 -8.11 -28.48 -12.30
N CYS A 347 -7.90 -28.93 -11.07
CA CYS A 347 -8.99 -29.34 -10.16
C CYS A 347 -9.93 -28.19 -9.79
N VAL A 348 -9.41 -26.96 -9.64
CA VAL A 348 -10.20 -25.74 -9.38
C VAL A 348 -10.96 -25.32 -10.63
N TRP A 349 -10.26 -25.26 -11.76
CA TRP A 349 -10.74 -24.64 -12.99
C TRP A 349 -11.75 -25.51 -13.75
N HIS A 350 -11.78 -26.81 -13.45
CA HIS A 350 -12.66 -27.79 -14.07
C HIS A 350 -13.64 -28.45 -13.08
N GLY A 351 -13.69 -27.95 -11.84
CA GLY A 351 -14.71 -28.37 -10.86
C GLY A 351 -14.57 -29.80 -10.32
N CYS A 352 -13.35 -30.28 -10.07
CA CYS A 352 -13.08 -31.65 -9.62
C CYS A 352 -13.95 -32.07 -8.41
N PRO A 353 -14.80 -33.11 -8.53
CA PRO A 353 -15.70 -33.53 -7.44
C PRO A 353 -14.97 -33.95 -6.16
N THR A 354 -13.77 -34.52 -6.28
CA THR A 354 -12.97 -34.98 -5.14
C THR A 354 -12.31 -33.84 -4.37
N CYS A 355 -11.71 -32.87 -5.09
CA CYS A 355 -10.97 -31.77 -4.46
C CYS A 355 -11.84 -30.55 -4.12
N ARG A 356 -13.03 -30.45 -4.72
CA ARG A 356 -13.97 -29.35 -4.54
C ARG A 356 -15.35 -29.90 -4.14
N PRO A 357 -15.50 -30.39 -2.89
CA PRO A 357 -16.75 -30.99 -2.42
C PRO A 357 -17.88 -29.97 -2.20
N ASN A 358 -17.55 -28.70 -1.91
CA ASN A 358 -18.55 -27.63 -1.92
C ASN A 358 -18.87 -27.24 -3.37
N ARG A 359 -20.00 -27.73 -3.87
CA ARG A 359 -20.42 -27.61 -5.28
C ARG A 359 -21.02 -26.24 -5.63
N GLU A 360 -21.52 -25.52 -4.62
CA GLU A 360 -22.09 -24.17 -4.76
C GLU A 360 -21.03 -23.06 -4.74
N ALA A 361 -19.82 -23.36 -4.28
CA ALA A 361 -18.73 -22.40 -4.33
C ALA A 361 -18.41 -22.00 -5.78
N CYS A 362 -18.13 -20.71 -6.01
CA CYS A 362 -17.74 -20.23 -7.32
C CYS A 362 -16.25 -20.48 -7.62
N VAL A 363 -15.92 -20.67 -8.90
CA VAL A 363 -14.52 -20.69 -9.36
C VAL A 363 -13.87 -19.32 -9.08
N PRO A 364 -12.63 -19.25 -8.58
CA PRO A 364 -11.98 -17.97 -8.29
C PRO A 364 -11.99 -17.01 -9.48
N GLY A 365 -12.59 -15.83 -9.28
CA GLY A 365 -12.71 -14.80 -10.33
C GLY A 365 -13.81 -15.04 -11.36
N SER A 366 -14.78 -15.92 -11.06
CA SER A 366 -15.94 -16.23 -11.90
C SER A 366 -17.21 -16.30 -11.04
N ASP A 367 -18.38 -16.06 -11.65
CA ASP A 367 -19.70 -16.26 -11.03
C ASP A 367 -20.25 -17.69 -11.25
N VAL A 368 -19.47 -18.55 -11.93
CA VAL A 368 -19.84 -19.94 -12.24
C VAL A 368 -19.48 -20.86 -11.07
N THR A 369 -20.43 -21.71 -10.68
CA THR A 369 -20.25 -22.67 -9.57
C THR A 369 -19.32 -23.84 -9.95
N MET A 370 -18.77 -24.53 -8.95
CA MET A 370 -17.98 -25.75 -9.16
C MET A 370 -18.80 -26.85 -9.85
N GLU A 371 -20.10 -26.94 -9.56
CA GLU A 371 -21.00 -27.91 -10.20
C GLU A 371 -21.18 -27.64 -11.69
N GLU A 372 -21.53 -26.41 -12.03
CA GLU A 372 -21.71 -25.99 -13.42
C GLU A 372 -20.41 -26.15 -14.21
N THR A 373 -19.27 -25.79 -13.61
CA THR A 373 -17.95 -25.95 -14.22
C THR A 373 -17.62 -27.42 -14.52
N TYR A 374 -17.96 -28.33 -13.61
CA TYR A 374 -17.77 -29.77 -13.82
C TYR A 374 -18.64 -30.30 -14.96
N HIS A 375 -19.93 -29.95 -14.97
CA HIS A 375 -20.83 -30.33 -16.06
C HIS A 375 -20.33 -29.82 -17.43
N ASN A 376 -19.86 -28.57 -17.50
CA ASN A 376 -19.28 -28.02 -18.72
C ASN A 376 -18.03 -28.78 -19.16
N THR A 377 -17.18 -29.21 -18.22
CA THR A 377 -16.00 -30.02 -18.50
C THR A 377 -16.38 -31.38 -19.08
N MET A 378 -17.33 -32.08 -18.45
CA MET A 378 -17.79 -33.39 -18.92
C MET A 378 -18.53 -33.31 -20.26
N PHE A 379 -19.37 -32.29 -20.44
CA PHE A 379 -20.04 -32.03 -21.71
C PHE A 379 -19.05 -31.84 -22.85
N ARG A 380 -17.95 -31.10 -22.62
CA ARG A 380 -16.88 -30.93 -23.60
C ARG A 380 -16.18 -32.24 -23.93
N ALA A 381 -15.87 -33.07 -22.93
CA ALA A 381 -15.26 -34.38 -23.14
C ALA A 381 -16.16 -35.29 -24.00
N ASP A 382 -17.46 -35.33 -23.67
CA ASP A 382 -18.44 -36.13 -24.40
C ASP A 382 -18.67 -35.62 -25.83
N HIS A 383 -18.61 -34.31 -26.05
CA HIS A 383 -18.64 -33.72 -27.40
C HIS A 383 -17.51 -34.26 -28.28
N PHE A 384 -16.29 -34.37 -27.75
CA PHE A 384 -15.17 -34.96 -28.52
C PHE A 384 -15.38 -36.46 -28.78
N ARG A 385 -15.87 -37.21 -27.79
CA ARG A 385 -16.18 -38.64 -27.97
C ARG A 385 -17.24 -38.87 -29.03
N GLN A 386 -18.31 -38.07 -29.04
CA GLN A 386 -19.40 -38.16 -30.03
C GLN A 386 -18.90 -37.87 -31.45
N LYS A 387 -17.85 -37.09 -31.60
CA LYS A 387 -17.16 -36.83 -32.87
C LYS A 387 -16.20 -37.94 -33.31
N GLY A 388 -16.08 -39.01 -32.52
CA GLY A 388 -15.27 -40.18 -32.84
C GLY A 388 -13.81 -40.08 -32.36
N PHE A 389 -13.45 -39.09 -31.55
CA PHE A 389 -12.11 -39.00 -30.97
C PHE A 389 -11.98 -39.91 -29.74
N HIS A 390 -10.78 -40.44 -29.53
CA HIS A 390 -10.41 -41.13 -28.29
C HIS A 390 -9.89 -40.09 -27.28
N VAL A 391 -10.68 -39.82 -26.23
CA VAL A 391 -10.37 -38.80 -25.23
C VAL A 391 -9.65 -39.43 -24.04
N HIS A 392 -8.39 -39.05 -23.84
CA HIS A 392 -7.56 -39.37 -22.69
C HIS A 392 -7.60 -38.21 -21.72
N GLU A 393 -8.11 -38.43 -20.51
CA GLU A 393 -8.31 -37.37 -19.53
C GLU A 393 -7.62 -37.68 -18.21
N ILE A 394 -7.08 -36.65 -17.55
CA ILE A 394 -6.52 -36.77 -16.22
C ILE A 394 -6.89 -35.55 -15.37
N TRP A 395 -7.28 -35.79 -14.12
CA TRP A 395 -7.46 -34.72 -13.14
C TRP A 395 -6.12 -34.36 -12.50
N GLU A 396 -5.92 -33.07 -12.19
CA GLU A 396 -4.69 -32.58 -11.54
C GLU A 396 -4.35 -33.35 -10.26
N CYS A 397 -5.33 -33.65 -9.42
CA CYS A 397 -5.12 -34.44 -8.21
C CYS A 397 -4.71 -35.89 -8.48
N GLU A 398 -5.13 -36.45 -9.62
CA GLU A 398 -4.76 -37.80 -10.01
C GLU A 398 -3.33 -37.83 -10.58
N TYR A 399 -3.00 -36.83 -11.42
CA TYR A 399 -1.63 -36.60 -11.87
C TYR A 399 -0.64 -36.44 -10.69
N GLU A 400 -1.02 -35.67 -9.67
CA GLU A 400 -0.19 -35.52 -8.47
C GLU A 400 -0.02 -36.81 -7.67
N LYS A 401 -1.04 -37.68 -7.64
CA LYS A 401 -0.90 -39.02 -7.04
C LYS A 401 0.05 -39.88 -7.86
N GLN A 402 -0.05 -39.86 -9.20
CA GLN A 402 0.87 -40.59 -10.08
C GLN A 402 2.32 -40.14 -9.91
N LEU A 403 2.59 -38.84 -9.78
CA LEU A 403 3.94 -38.35 -9.47
C LEU A 403 4.47 -38.83 -8.12
N LYS A 404 3.59 -39.10 -7.15
CA LYS A 404 3.99 -39.65 -5.84
C LYS A 404 4.24 -41.15 -5.90
N SER A 405 3.47 -41.89 -6.70
CA SER A 405 3.54 -43.36 -6.77
C SER A 405 4.50 -43.88 -7.85
N ASN A 406 4.88 -43.04 -8.83
CA ASN A 406 5.79 -43.39 -9.91
C ASN A 406 7.06 -42.51 -9.89
N PRO A 407 8.15 -42.98 -9.24
CA PRO A 407 9.40 -42.24 -9.18
C PRO A 407 10.02 -41.89 -10.54
N LYS A 408 9.86 -42.76 -11.55
CA LYS A 408 10.40 -42.53 -12.90
C LYS A 408 9.71 -41.35 -13.58
N MET A 409 8.38 -41.30 -13.49
CA MET A 409 7.59 -40.19 -14.00
C MET A 409 7.96 -38.88 -13.31
N LYS A 410 8.15 -38.93 -11.98
CA LYS A 410 8.57 -37.75 -11.22
C LYS A 410 9.94 -37.24 -11.66
N GLU A 411 10.95 -38.11 -11.72
CA GLU A 411 12.29 -37.74 -12.16
C GLU A 411 12.30 -37.15 -13.58
N PHE A 412 11.58 -37.78 -14.51
CA PHE A 412 11.43 -37.27 -15.87
C PHE A 412 10.78 -35.89 -15.89
N THR A 413 9.63 -35.73 -15.23
CA THR A 413 8.89 -34.47 -15.24
C THR A 413 9.61 -33.34 -14.51
N ASP A 414 10.38 -33.63 -13.45
CA ASP A 414 11.23 -32.67 -12.74
C ASP A 414 12.40 -32.19 -13.62
N ALA A 415 12.93 -33.05 -14.49
CA ALA A 415 13.98 -32.68 -15.45
C ALA A 415 13.49 -31.79 -16.60
N ILE A 416 12.17 -31.70 -16.84
CA ILE A 416 11.61 -30.82 -17.88
C ILE A 416 11.60 -29.37 -17.38
N GLU A 417 12.46 -28.55 -17.97
CA GLU A 417 12.47 -27.09 -17.77
C GLU A 417 11.44 -26.42 -18.70
N ILE A 418 10.26 -26.12 -18.16
CA ILE A 418 9.24 -25.32 -18.85
C ILE A 418 9.34 -23.89 -18.35
N ARG A 419 9.88 -22.99 -19.16
CA ARG A 419 9.89 -21.55 -18.86
C ARG A 419 8.53 -20.95 -19.16
N GLU A 420 7.85 -20.40 -18.16
CA GLU A 420 6.59 -19.68 -18.33
C GLU A 420 6.83 -18.30 -18.97
N PRO A 421 5.83 -17.74 -19.69
CA PRO A 421 5.90 -16.37 -20.19
C PRO A 421 6.18 -15.38 -19.07
N LEU A 422 7.04 -14.39 -19.33
CA LEU A 422 7.30 -13.30 -18.38
C LEU A 422 5.99 -12.60 -18.03
N GLN A 423 5.70 -12.46 -16.73
CA GLN A 423 4.60 -11.65 -16.24
C GLN A 423 5.10 -10.21 -16.03
N PRO A 424 4.73 -9.23 -16.89
CA PRO A 424 5.28 -7.87 -16.76
C PRO A 424 4.92 -7.21 -15.43
N ARG A 425 3.84 -7.68 -14.78
CA ARG A 425 3.42 -7.19 -13.46
C ARG A 425 4.44 -7.53 -12.37
N ASP A 426 5.18 -8.63 -12.51
CA ASP A 426 6.17 -9.05 -11.52
C ASP A 426 7.34 -8.06 -11.45
N ALA A 427 7.61 -7.31 -12.53
CA ALA A 427 8.62 -6.25 -12.53
C ALA A 427 8.32 -5.10 -11.54
N PHE A 428 7.05 -4.91 -11.13
CA PHE A 428 6.68 -3.91 -10.13
C PHE A 428 6.86 -4.41 -8.68
N PHE A 429 6.99 -5.72 -8.48
CA PHE A 429 7.26 -6.31 -7.19
C PHE A 429 8.76 -6.59 -7.10
N GLY A 430 9.50 -5.62 -6.56
CA GLY A 430 10.94 -5.76 -6.35
C GLY A 430 11.26 -7.07 -5.61
N GLY A 431 12.17 -7.86 -6.16
CA GLY A 431 12.68 -9.05 -5.46
C GLY A 431 13.42 -8.67 -4.18
N ARG A 432 13.49 -9.58 -3.21
CA ARG A 432 14.35 -9.37 -2.04
C ARG A 432 15.81 -9.32 -2.50
N THR A 433 16.43 -8.15 -2.40
CA THR A 433 17.88 -8.02 -2.53
C THR A 433 18.52 -8.33 -1.17
N ASN A 434 18.77 -9.61 -0.89
CA ASN A 434 19.56 -10.02 0.28
C ASN A 434 20.99 -10.36 -0.15
N ALA A 435 21.97 -10.01 0.70
CA ALA A 435 23.32 -10.50 0.51
C ALA A 435 23.34 -12.01 0.76
N VAL A 436 23.53 -12.81 -0.30
CA VAL A 436 23.65 -14.27 -0.20
C VAL A 436 25.02 -14.69 0.34
N LYS A 437 26.04 -13.83 0.16
CA LYS A 437 27.42 -14.06 0.62
C LYS A 437 28.08 -12.73 0.99
N LEU A 438 28.43 -12.54 2.27
CA LEU A 438 29.04 -11.30 2.77
C LEU A 438 30.54 -11.17 2.40
N HIS A 439 31.23 -12.29 2.19
CA HIS A 439 32.65 -12.33 1.88
C HIS A 439 32.97 -13.49 0.92
N HIS A 440 33.73 -13.21 -0.14
CA HIS A 440 34.19 -14.20 -1.10
C HIS A 440 35.60 -13.88 -1.58
N VAL A 441 36.51 -14.81 -1.35
CA VAL A 441 37.85 -14.80 -1.96
C VAL A 441 37.77 -15.54 -3.30
N VAL A 442 38.25 -14.92 -4.37
CA VAL A 442 38.27 -15.51 -5.72
C VAL A 442 39.33 -16.61 -5.83
N GLY A 443 38.97 -17.73 -6.44
CA GLY A 443 39.91 -18.79 -6.82
C GLY A 443 40.71 -18.47 -8.10
N PRO A 444 41.70 -19.30 -8.46
CA PRO A 444 42.44 -19.15 -9.71
C PRO A 444 41.50 -19.20 -10.93
N GLY A 445 41.50 -18.14 -11.74
CA GLY A 445 40.64 -18.03 -12.94
C GLY A 445 39.22 -17.53 -12.68
N GLU A 446 38.82 -17.36 -11.43
CA GLU A 446 37.52 -16.82 -11.05
C GLU A 446 37.50 -15.28 -11.10
N LYS A 447 36.35 -14.70 -11.48
CA LYS A 447 36.15 -13.24 -11.55
C LYS A 447 34.84 -12.87 -10.89
N ILE A 448 34.87 -11.86 -10.02
CA ILE A 448 33.65 -11.22 -9.51
C ILE A 448 33.19 -10.18 -10.53
N ARG A 449 31.92 -10.24 -10.92
CA ARG A 449 31.26 -9.21 -11.74
C ARG A 449 30.28 -8.47 -10.87
N TYR A 450 30.33 -7.14 -10.90
CA TYR A 450 29.40 -6.26 -10.20
C TYR A 450 28.63 -5.44 -11.23
N ILE A 451 27.32 -5.37 -11.05
CA ILE A 451 26.45 -4.45 -11.78
C ILE A 451 25.90 -3.49 -10.73
N ASP A 452 26.17 -2.20 -10.89
CA ASP A 452 25.63 -1.16 -10.03
C ASP A 452 24.14 -0.95 -10.33
N VAL A 453 23.30 -1.84 -9.78
CA VAL A 453 21.85 -1.75 -9.94
C VAL A 453 21.30 -0.47 -9.29
N CYS A 454 21.91 -0.01 -8.19
CA CYS A 454 21.49 1.18 -7.46
C CYS A 454 21.59 2.44 -8.32
N SER A 455 22.66 2.60 -9.09
CA SER A 455 22.80 3.72 -10.04
C SER A 455 22.15 3.44 -11.39
N LEU A 456 22.06 2.17 -11.81
CA LEU A 456 21.41 1.79 -13.07
C LEU A 456 19.93 2.16 -13.08
N TYR A 457 19.19 1.93 -11.99
CA TYR A 457 17.77 2.24 -11.95
C TYR A 457 17.47 3.74 -12.18
N PRO A 458 18.06 4.70 -11.43
CA PRO A 458 17.91 6.13 -11.73
C PRO A 458 18.40 6.52 -13.11
N TRP A 459 19.49 5.93 -13.60
CA TRP A 459 20.00 6.20 -14.94
C TRP A 459 18.98 5.77 -16.02
N VAL A 460 18.40 4.57 -15.91
CA VAL A 460 17.35 4.08 -16.81
C VAL A 460 16.09 4.93 -16.70
N CYS A 461 15.67 5.33 -15.49
CA CYS A 461 14.52 6.22 -15.31
C CYS A 461 14.73 7.60 -15.96
N LYS A 462 15.97 8.08 -16.05
CA LYS A 462 16.30 9.38 -16.64
C LYS A 462 16.53 9.34 -18.15
N TYR A 463 17.24 8.33 -18.64
CA TYR A 463 17.72 8.25 -20.02
C TYR A 463 17.08 7.14 -20.84
N GLY A 464 16.46 6.16 -20.19
CA GLY A 464 15.81 5.04 -20.85
C GLY A 464 14.50 5.46 -21.52
N GLU A 465 14.21 4.85 -22.67
CA GLU A 465 12.92 4.96 -23.32
C GLU A 465 11.91 4.03 -22.64
N PHE A 466 10.78 4.60 -22.22
CA PHE A 466 9.68 3.82 -21.66
C PHE A 466 8.64 3.52 -22.75
N PRO A 467 8.12 2.28 -22.81
CA PRO A 467 7.09 1.95 -23.78
C PRO A 467 5.82 2.77 -23.51
N VAL A 468 5.20 3.26 -24.59
CA VAL A 468 3.91 3.96 -24.56
C VAL A 468 2.89 3.21 -25.39
N GLY A 469 1.64 3.26 -24.94
CA GLY A 469 0.51 2.60 -25.58
C GLY A 469 0.50 1.09 -25.39
N HIS A 470 -0.40 0.44 -26.12
CA HIS A 470 -0.48 -1.02 -26.14
C HIS A 470 0.57 -1.58 -27.11
N PRO A 471 1.22 -2.71 -26.77
CA PRO A 471 2.25 -3.29 -27.62
C PRO A 471 1.66 -3.84 -28.92
N THR A 472 2.48 -3.87 -29.97
CA THR A 472 2.21 -4.72 -31.14
C THR A 472 2.53 -6.17 -30.77
N ILE A 473 1.54 -7.05 -30.93
CA ILE A 473 1.71 -8.48 -30.66
C ILE A 473 2.17 -9.15 -31.95
N ILE A 474 3.34 -9.80 -31.89
CA ILE A 474 3.91 -10.57 -32.99
C ILE A 474 3.93 -12.03 -32.55
N THR A 475 3.33 -12.93 -33.33
CA THR A 475 3.21 -14.36 -33.00
C THR A 475 3.86 -15.29 -34.03
N GLU A 476 4.25 -14.76 -35.19
CA GLU A 476 4.84 -15.52 -36.29
C GLU A 476 5.76 -14.62 -37.13
N ASN A 477 6.59 -15.23 -37.98
CA ASN A 477 7.50 -14.52 -38.91
C ASN A 477 8.43 -13.51 -38.21
N PHE A 478 8.94 -13.87 -37.03
CA PHE A 478 9.90 -13.06 -36.30
C PHE A 478 11.20 -12.89 -37.10
N GLY A 479 11.71 -11.66 -37.14
CA GLY A 479 13.09 -11.35 -37.53
C GLY A 479 14.08 -11.73 -36.44
N ASN A 480 15.25 -11.11 -36.42
CA ASN A 480 16.19 -11.30 -35.32
C ASN A 480 15.58 -10.71 -34.03
N VAL A 481 15.59 -11.48 -32.94
CA VAL A 481 15.03 -11.06 -31.65
C VAL A 481 15.62 -9.75 -31.11
N PHE A 482 16.88 -9.45 -31.47
CA PHE A 482 17.56 -8.22 -31.07
C PHE A 482 17.08 -6.98 -31.84
N ASP A 483 16.29 -7.14 -32.89
CA ASP A 483 15.71 -6.03 -33.65
C ASP A 483 14.42 -5.50 -33.00
N TYR A 484 13.91 -6.18 -31.97
CA TYR A 484 12.68 -5.82 -31.27
C TYR A 484 12.97 -5.15 -29.92
N ASN A 485 12.41 -3.97 -29.71
CA ASN A 485 12.35 -3.34 -28.39
C ASN A 485 11.03 -3.73 -27.69
N GLY A 486 11.05 -4.85 -26.95
CA GLY A 486 9.85 -5.41 -26.34
C GLY A 486 10.13 -6.58 -25.40
N LEU A 487 9.06 -7.29 -25.01
CA LEU A 487 9.12 -8.48 -24.18
C LEU A 487 8.90 -9.73 -25.04
N ILE A 488 9.76 -10.73 -24.86
CA ILE A 488 9.56 -12.06 -25.44
C ILE A 488 8.83 -12.90 -24.39
N GLN A 489 7.67 -13.44 -24.77
CA GLN A 489 6.75 -14.19 -23.91
C GLN A 489 6.54 -15.61 -24.40
#